data_AF-A0A2V9KKK2-F1
#
_entry.id   AF-A0A2V9KKK2-F1
#
_cell.length_a   1.000
_cell.length_b   1.000
_cell.length_c   1.000
_cell.angle_alpha   90.00
_cell.angle_beta   90.00
_cell.angle_gamma   90.00
#
_symmetry.space_group_name_H-M   'P 1'
#
loop_
_entity.id
_entity.type
_entity.pdbx_description
1 polymer ?
#
loop_
_entity_poly.entity_id
_entity_poly.type
_entity_poly.pdbx_seq_one_letter_code
_entity_poly.pdbx_strand_id
1 'polypeptide(L)'
;MGFGGGEYLQARNALNTIAKYSGGQAYFPRFEADVPSVYQQVAGQLRTQYSLGFVPSNPSKDGKFHKLKIDLVDEQGNQLRITNQKGKQVKYRIVARDGYYAPKS
;
A
#
# COMPACT_ATOMS: atom_id res chain seq x y z
N MET A 1 -18.03 15.99 29.49
CA MET A 1 -18.50 15.01 28.48
C MET A 1 -17.52 14.98 27.32
N GLY A 2 -16.90 13.83 27.04
CA GLY A 2 -15.91 13.65 25.98
C GLY A 2 -16.56 13.27 24.64
N PHE A 3 -16.61 14.23 23.72
CA PHE A 3 -16.90 14.02 22.31
C PHE A 3 -15.63 14.35 21.53
N GLY A 4 -14.99 13.37 20.90
CA GLY A 4 -13.78 13.60 20.12
C GLY A 4 -13.11 12.33 19.61
N GLY A 5 -13.27 11.20 20.31
CA GLY A 5 -12.72 9.92 19.87
C GLY A 5 -13.41 9.37 18.61
N GLY A 6 -14.75 9.38 18.57
CA GLY A 6 -15.52 8.79 17.47
C GLY A 6 -15.32 9.49 16.12
N GLU A 7 -15.36 10.82 16.11
CA GLU A 7 -15.16 11.63 14.91
C GLU A 7 -13.72 11.51 14.37
N TYR A 8 -12.73 11.49 15.28
CA TYR A 8 -11.34 11.24 14.91
C TYR A 8 -11.13 9.85 14.28
N LEU A 9 -11.76 8.79 14.82
CA LEU A 9 -11.70 7.47 14.20
C LEU A 9 -12.34 7.44 12.81
N GLN A 10 -13.48 8.10 12.62
CA GLN A 10 -14.13 8.19 11.31
C GLN A 10 -13.26 8.93 10.29
N ALA A 11 -12.69 10.08 10.65
CA ALA A 11 -11.79 10.83 9.80
C ALA A 11 -10.55 10.01 9.41
N ARG A 12 -9.97 9.26 10.35
CA ARG A 12 -8.83 8.36 10.07
C ARG A 12 -9.20 7.23 9.14
N ASN A 13 -10.38 6.64 9.29
CA ASN A 13 -10.85 5.60 8.38
C ASN A 13 -11.07 6.15 6.97
N ALA A 14 -11.68 7.32 6.83
CA ALA A 14 -11.87 7.98 5.54
C ALA A 14 -10.53 8.24 4.84
N LEU A 15 -9.56 8.83 5.54
CA LEU A 15 -8.22 9.09 5.01
C LEU A 15 -7.49 7.82 4.60
N ASN A 16 -7.60 6.73 5.38
CA ASN A 16 -7.04 5.44 5.00
C ASN A 16 -7.68 4.90 3.70
N THR A 17 -9.00 4.99 3.57
CA THR A 17 -9.71 4.53 2.36
C THR A 17 -9.26 5.31 1.13
N ILE A 18 -9.14 6.64 1.24
CA ILE A 18 -8.66 7.49 0.15
C ILE A 18 -7.22 7.14 -0.23
N ALA A 19 -6.33 6.99 0.75
CA ALA A 19 -4.94 6.64 0.50
C ALA A 19 -4.78 5.26 -0.15
N LYS A 20 -5.60 4.28 0.23
CA LYS A 20 -5.59 2.94 -0.38
C LYS A 20 -6.01 2.95 -1.85
N TYR A 21 -6.91 3.86 -2.23
CA TYR A 21 -7.37 3.95 -3.61
C TYR A 21 -6.24 4.32 -4.58
N SER A 22 -5.30 5.16 -4.16
CA SER A 22 -4.08 5.45 -4.93
C SER A 22 -2.98 4.39 -4.78
N GLY A 23 -3.18 3.41 -3.89
CA GLY A 23 -2.16 2.46 -3.47
C GLY A 23 -1.14 3.05 -2.50
N GLY A 24 -1.37 4.25 -1.96
CA GLY A 24 -0.53 4.89 -0.96
C GLY A 24 -0.89 4.52 0.48
N GLN A 25 -0.39 5.30 1.44
CA GLN A 25 -0.71 5.13 2.86
C GLN A 25 -0.98 6.49 3.54
N ALA A 26 -1.89 6.49 4.51
CA ALA A 26 -2.13 7.64 5.37
C ALA A 26 -1.22 7.57 6.60
N TYR A 27 -0.61 8.69 6.97
CA TYR A 27 0.25 8.81 8.14
C TYR A 27 -0.46 9.62 9.24
N PHE A 28 -0.36 9.15 10.48
CA PHE A 28 -0.99 9.77 11.65
C PHE A 28 0.03 9.86 12.79
N PRO A 29 1.04 10.75 12.69
CA PRO A 29 2.01 10.96 13.76
C PRO A 29 1.29 11.38 15.04
N ARG A 30 1.74 10.88 16.20
CA ARG A 30 1.12 11.20 17.50
C ARG A 30 1.81 12.37 18.19
N PHE A 31 3.10 12.54 17.90
CA PHE A 31 3.94 13.60 18.45
C PHE A 31 4.82 14.19 17.34
N GLU A 32 5.31 15.42 17.54
CA GLU A 32 6.18 16.09 16.56
C GLU A 32 7.47 15.29 16.27
N ALA A 33 7.97 14.56 17.27
CA ALA A 33 9.14 13.68 17.11
C ALA A 33 8.92 12.51 16.14
N ASP A 34 7.67 12.13 15.84
CA ASP A 34 7.37 11.09 14.85
C ASP A 34 7.52 11.60 13.40
N VAL A 35 7.36 12.91 13.19
CA VAL A 35 7.28 13.54 11.86
C VAL A 35 8.55 13.30 11.03
N PRO A 36 9.79 13.45 11.56
CA PRO A 36 11.00 13.13 10.82
C PRO A 36 11.04 11.69 10.31
N SER A 37 10.57 10.73 11.12
CA SER A 37 10.55 9.32 10.73
C SER A 37 9.56 9.05 9.59
N VAL A 38 8.42 9.75 9.56
CA VAL A 38 7.46 9.70 8.46
C VAL A 38 8.08 10.25 7.17
N TYR A 39 8.76 11.40 7.26
CA TYR A 39 9.46 11.97 6.10
C TYR A 39 10.53 11.05 5.53
N GLN A 40 11.32 10.39 6.39
CA GLN A 40 12.31 9.41 5.96
C GLN A 40 11.67 8.22 5.24
N GLN A 41 10.52 7.73 5.72
CA GLN A 41 9.79 6.66 5.04
C GLN A 41 9.30 7.10 3.66
N VAL A 42 8.71 8.29 3.56
CA VAL A 42 8.24 8.84 2.28
C VAL A 42 9.42 9.02 1.31
N ALA A 43 10.52 9.62 1.75
CA ALA A 43 11.71 9.80 0.94
C ALA A 43 12.31 8.46 0.46
N GLY A 44 12.32 7.45 1.31
CA GLY A 44 12.74 6.10 0.94
C GLY A 44 11.83 5.47 -0.13
N GLN A 45 10.52 5.65 -0.02
CA GLN A 45 9.54 5.11 -0.98
C GLN A 45 9.67 5.74 -2.37
N LEU A 46 9.91 7.05 -2.44
CA LEU A 46 10.10 7.77 -3.71
C LEU A 46 11.27 7.21 -4.53
N ARG A 47 12.32 6.71 -3.86
CA ARG A 47 13.49 6.13 -4.53
C ARG A 47 13.23 4.76 -5.14
N THR A 48 12.24 4.03 -4.65
CA THR A 48 11.97 2.63 -5.02
C THR A 48 10.59 2.44 -5.63
N GLN A 49 10.07 3.45 -6.33
CA GLN A 49 8.79 3.38 -7.00
C GLN A 49 8.93 2.72 -8.37
N TYR A 50 8.18 1.65 -8.59
CA TYR A 50 8.10 0.96 -9.87
C TYR A 50 6.68 1.09 -10.45
N SER A 51 6.57 1.37 -11.74
CA SER A 51 5.29 1.34 -12.47
C SER A 51 5.12 -0.04 -13.10
N LEU A 52 4.10 -0.77 -12.66
CA LEU A 52 3.76 -2.10 -13.18
C LEU A 52 2.47 -2.03 -14.01
N GLY A 53 2.59 -2.39 -15.29
CA GLY A 53 1.45 -2.61 -16.17
C GLY A 53 0.95 -4.05 -16.04
N PHE A 54 -0.35 -4.22 -15.80
CA PHE A 54 -1.00 -5.53 -15.77
C PHE A 54 -2.21 -5.49 -16.70
N VAL A 55 -2.29 -6.48 -17.60
CA VAL A 55 -3.46 -6.70 -18.46
C VAL A 55 -4.13 -7.99 -17.97
N PRO A 56 -5.40 -7.94 -17.53
CA PRO A 56 -6.10 -9.14 -17.11
C PRO A 56 -6.30 -10.09 -18.30
N SER A 57 -6.04 -11.38 -18.07
CA SER A 57 -6.18 -12.42 -19.11
C SER A 57 -7.62 -12.56 -19.62
N ASN A 58 -8.62 -12.15 -18.83
CA ASN A 58 -10.02 -12.11 -19.23
C ASN A 58 -10.59 -10.71 -18.95
N PRO A 59 -10.57 -9.78 -19.93
CA PRO A 59 -11.07 -8.41 -19.77
C PRO A 59 -12.61 -8.40 -19.76
N SER A 60 -13.18 -8.94 -18.69
CA SER A 60 -14.62 -8.91 -18.46
C SER A 60 -15.04 -7.47 -18.18
N LYS A 61 -16.01 -6.96 -18.95
CA LYS A 61 -16.57 -5.61 -18.81
C LYS A 61 -17.74 -5.60 -17.82
N ASP A 62 -17.52 -6.22 -16.66
CA ASP A 62 -18.57 -6.47 -15.67
C ASP A 62 -18.88 -5.28 -14.75
N GLY A 63 -18.09 -4.20 -14.83
CA GLY A 63 -18.26 -3.05 -13.95
C GLY A 63 -17.92 -3.32 -12.47
N LYS A 64 -17.38 -4.50 -12.13
CA LYS A 64 -17.09 -4.89 -10.74
C LYS A 64 -15.65 -4.53 -10.36
N PHE A 65 -15.40 -4.57 -9.06
CA PHE A 65 -14.07 -4.39 -8.48
C PHE A 65 -13.26 -5.69 -8.61
N HIS A 66 -12.11 -5.61 -9.26
CA HIS A 66 -11.16 -6.69 -9.39
C HIS A 66 -9.98 -6.43 -8.45
N LYS A 67 -9.80 -7.32 -7.46
CA LYS A 67 -8.72 -7.21 -6.48
C LYS A 67 -7.38 -7.55 -7.13
N LEU A 68 -6.38 -6.71 -6.91
CA LEU A 68 -5.00 -6.96 -7.31
C LEU A 68 -4.20 -7.46 -6.11
N LYS A 69 -3.36 -8.48 -6.34
CA LYS A 69 -2.40 -8.97 -5.36
C LYS A 69 -1.02 -8.93 -6.00
N ILE A 70 -0.08 -8.29 -5.32
CA ILE A 70 1.31 -8.24 -5.73
C ILE A 70 2.11 -9.05 -4.73
N ASP A 71 2.76 -10.10 -5.21
CA ASP A 71 3.66 -10.93 -4.43
C ASP A 71 5.07 -10.80 -5.01
N LEU A 72 6.09 -10.71 -4.13
CA LEU A 72 7.48 -10.80 -4.55
C LEU A 72 7.88 -12.28 -4.59
N VAL A 73 8.39 -12.73 -5.73
CA VAL A 73 8.81 -14.11 -5.95
C VAL A 73 10.30 -14.18 -6.28
N ASP A 74 10.93 -15.30 -5.97
CA ASP A 74 12.29 -15.66 -6.42
C ASP A 74 12.27 -16.22 -7.86
N GLU A 75 13.45 -16.58 -8.38
CA GLU A 75 13.60 -17.16 -9.73
C GLU A 75 12.85 -18.49 -9.90
N GLN A 76 12.47 -19.15 -8.80
CA GLN A 76 11.75 -20.42 -8.78
C GLN A 76 10.25 -20.24 -8.51
N GLY A 77 9.77 -19.00 -8.34
CA GLY A 77 8.37 -18.67 -8.07
C GLY A 77 7.96 -18.75 -6.60
N ASN A 78 8.88 -18.99 -5.67
CA ASN A 78 8.59 -19.00 -4.23
C ASN A 78 8.64 -17.58 -3.65
N GLN A 79 7.98 -17.34 -2.52
CA GLN A 79 7.96 -16.02 -1.87
C GLN A 79 9.40 -15.54 -1.55
N LEU A 80 9.76 -14.38 -2.09
CA LEU A 80 11.10 -13.82 -1.97
C LEU A 80 11.45 -13.53 -0.51
N ARG A 81 12.50 -14.18 0.01
CA ARG A 81 13.07 -13.88 1.34
C ARG A 81 14.32 -13.02 1.17
N ILE A 82 14.17 -11.71 1.37
CA ILE A 82 15.31 -10.80 1.31
C ILE A 82 16.15 -11.00 2.58
N THR A 83 17.43 -11.35 2.42
CA THR A 83 18.40 -11.43 3.53
C THR A 83 19.46 -10.34 3.38
N ASN A 84 19.90 -9.77 4.50
CA ASN A 84 21.00 -8.82 4.53
C ASN A 84 22.35 -9.56 4.46
N GLN A 85 23.46 -8.86 4.24
CA GLN A 85 24.83 -9.43 4.18
C GLN A 85 25.23 -10.27 5.41
N LYS A 86 24.50 -10.12 6.53
CA LYS A 86 24.67 -10.88 7.78
C LYS A 86 23.65 -12.02 7.96
N GLY A 87 22.95 -12.43 6.89
CA GLY A 87 21.95 -13.52 6.90
C GLY A 87 20.62 -13.20 7.59
N LYS A 88 20.41 -11.98 8.08
CA LYS A 88 19.15 -11.57 8.72
C LYS A 88 18.09 -11.23 7.67
N GLN A 89 16.88 -11.76 7.86
CA GLN A 89 15.74 -11.42 6.99
C GLN A 89 15.40 -9.92 7.11
N VAL A 90 15.31 -9.26 5.97
CA VAL A 90 14.90 -7.86 5.85
C VAL A 90 13.42 -7.83 5.55
N LYS A 91 12.65 -7.15 6.40
CA LYS A 91 11.23 -6.92 6.15
C LYS A 91 11.06 -5.92 5.02
N TYR A 92 10.40 -6.34 3.94
CA TYR A 92 9.96 -5.47 2.87
C TYR A 92 8.48 -5.09 3.07
N ARG A 93 8.08 -3.97 2.49
CA ARG A 93 6.69 -3.51 2.47
C ARG A 93 6.28 -3.23 1.04
N ILE A 94 5.27 -3.96 0.56
CA ILE A 94 4.65 -3.70 -0.74
C ILE A 94 3.55 -2.67 -0.52
N VAL A 95 3.57 -1.61 -1.32
CA VAL A 95 2.61 -0.51 -1.31
C VAL A 95 2.08 -0.42 -2.73
N ALA A 96 0.81 -0.77 -2.92
CA ALA A 96 0.19 -0.91 -4.23
C ALA A 96 -1.32 -0.71 -4.14
N ARG A 97 -1.95 -0.42 -5.29
CA ARG A 97 -3.41 -0.34 -5.39
C ARG A 97 -4.07 -1.67 -5.03
N ASP A 98 -5.16 -1.60 -4.29
CA ASP A 98 -5.93 -2.80 -3.88
C ASP A 98 -6.63 -3.49 -5.06
N GLY A 99 -6.86 -2.77 -6.17
CA GLY A 99 -7.58 -3.30 -7.31
C GLY A 99 -7.88 -2.25 -8.38
N TYR A 100 -8.71 -2.64 -9.35
CA TYR A 100 -9.25 -1.76 -10.37
C TYR A 100 -10.73 -2.06 -10.61
N TYR A 101 -11.48 -1.05 -11.05
CA TYR A 101 -12.85 -1.26 -11.54
C TYR A 101 -12.81 -1.54 -13.03
N ALA A 102 -13.47 -2.60 -13.47
CA ALA A 102 -13.62 -2.88 -14.89
C ALA A 102 -14.54 -1.82 -15.54
N PRO A 103 -14.28 -1.39 -16.78
CA PRO A 103 -15.20 -0.51 -17.49
C PRO A 103 -16.54 -1.20 -17.67
N LYS A 104 -17.63 -0.46 -17.43
CA LYS A 104 -18.99 -0.90 -17.73
C LYS A 104 -19.27 -0.65 -19.21
N SER A 105 -19.68 -1.69 -19.93
CA SER A 105 -20.06 -1.56 -21.34
C SER A 105 -21.51 -1.10 -21.51
#